data_AF-A0A522NVI6-F1
#
_entry.id   AF-A0A522NVI6-F1
#
_cell.length_a   1.000
_cell.length_b   1.000
_cell.length_c   1.000
_cell.angle_alpha   90.00
_cell.angle_beta   90.00
_cell.angle_gamma   90.00
#
_symmetry.space_group_name_H-M   'P 1'
#
loop_
_entity.id
_entity.type
_entity.pdbx_description
1 polymer ?
#
loop_
_entity_poly.entity_id
_entity_poly.type
_entity_poly.pdbx_seq_one_letter_code
_entity_poly.pdbx_strand_id
1 'polypeptide(L)'
;GQTRGLATSAEDAALRDHLSAEVERALARIPDRQRQALLLAELHDLSGLELAAALDVSHVAARALLTRARESLRQAVALERAAGAEQDAASARDRAPARRPQDRP
;
A
#
# COMPACT_ATOMS: atom_id res chain seq x y z
N GLY A 1 25.00 25.91 15.26
CA GLY A 1 23.58 25.51 15.18
C GLY A 1 23.28 25.10 13.77
N GLN A 2 23.30 23.81 13.48
CA GLN A 2 23.11 23.29 12.12
C GLN A 2 21.64 22.90 11.94
N THR A 3 20.96 23.60 11.03
CA THR A 3 19.86 23.10 10.17
C THR A 3 18.73 22.31 10.85
N ARG A 4 17.77 23.03 11.44
CA ARG A 4 16.40 22.54 11.72
C ARG A 4 15.50 22.52 10.45
N GLY A 5 16.10 22.37 9.26
CA GLY A 5 15.43 22.45 7.95
C GLY A 5 15.34 21.14 7.16
N LEU A 6 15.88 20.04 7.67
CA LEU A 6 15.77 18.69 7.06
C LEU A 6 14.52 17.93 7.55
N ALA A 7 13.53 18.60 8.16
CA ALA A 7 12.40 17.95 8.82
C ALA A 7 11.45 17.17 7.88
N THR A 8 11.66 17.26 6.57
CA THR A 8 11.11 16.39 5.51
C THR A 8 11.98 16.63 4.28
N SER A 9 12.98 15.78 4.02
CA SER A 9 13.76 15.86 2.79
C SER A 9 12.84 15.71 1.57
N ALA A 10 13.27 16.21 0.39
CA ALA A 10 12.59 15.91 -0.86
C ALA A 10 12.51 14.40 -1.12
N GLU A 11 13.52 13.66 -0.68
CA GLU A 11 13.55 12.20 -0.70
C GLU A 11 12.49 11.59 0.23
N ASP A 12 12.36 12.08 1.48
CA ASP A 12 11.33 11.60 2.41
C ASP A 12 9.91 11.87 1.89
N ALA A 13 9.69 13.00 1.23
CA ALA A 13 8.41 13.31 0.59
C ALA A 13 8.12 12.32 -0.55
N ALA A 14 9.08 12.10 -1.45
CA ALA A 14 8.92 11.16 -2.55
C ALA A 14 8.66 9.72 -2.07
N LEU A 15 9.35 9.26 -1.02
CA LEU A 15 9.14 7.92 -0.44
C LEU A 15 7.75 7.77 0.18
N ARG A 16 7.25 8.79 0.88
CA ARG A 16 5.89 8.78 1.44
C ARG A 16 4.81 8.78 0.36
N ASP A 17 4.98 9.57 -0.69
CA ASP A 17 4.03 9.61 -1.81
C ASP A 17 3.99 8.25 -2.52
N HIS A 18 5.15 7.61 -2.71
CA HIS A 18 5.23 6.28 -3.28
C HIS A 18 4.51 5.25 -2.42
N LEU A 19 4.80 5.20 -1.11
CA LEU A 19 4.14 4.28 -0.17
C LEU A 19 2.62 4.51 -0.12
N SER A 20 2.20 5.78 -0.14
CA SER A 20 0.78 6.14 -0.15
C SER A 20 0.09 5.63 -1.42
N ALA A 21 0.73 5.79 -2.59
CA ALA A 21 0.22 5.29 -3.86
C ALA A 21 0.17 3.75 -3.92
N GLU A 22 1.11 3.04 -3.29
CA GLU A 22 1.04 1.57 -3.16
C GLU A 22 -0.16 1.15 -2.30
N VAL A 23 -0.39 1.81 -1.17
CA VAL A 23 -1.51 1.53 -0.27
C VAL A 23 -2.85 1.84 -0.96
N GLU A 24 -2.96 2.96 -1.66
CA GLU A 24 -4.16 3.33 -2.42
C GLU A 24 -4.50 2.28 -3.48
N ARG A 25 -3.51 1.84 -4.27
CA ARG A 25 -3.69 0.76 -5.25
C ARG A 25 -4.09 -0.55 -4.60
N ALA A 26 -3.46 -0.90 -3.47
CA ALA A 26 -3.81 -2.11 -2.74
C ALA A 26 -5.27 -2.05 -2.23
N LEU A 27 -5.70 -0.93 -1.66
CA LEU A 27 -7.08 -0.71 -1.21
C LEU A 27 -8.07 -0.77 -2.38
N ALA A 28 -7.70 -0.28 -3.56
CA ALA A 28 -8.54 -0.35 -4.76
C ALA A 28 -8.82 -1.79 -5.22
N ARG A 29 -7.94 -2.74 -4.89
CA ARG A 29 -8.08 -4.17 -5.24
C ARG A 29 -8.97 -4.96 -4.29
N ILE A 30 -9.23 -4.44 -3.09
CA ILE A 30 -10.05 -5.12 -2.08
C ILE A 30 -11.54 -4.97 -2.45
N PRO A 31 -12.36 -6.03 -2.29
CA PRO A 31 -13.81 -5.91 -2.47
C PRO A 31 -14.42 -4.79 -1.62
N ASP A 32 -15.33 -3.99 -2.19
CA ASP A 32 -15.89 -2.78 -1.55
C ASP A 32 -16.32 -2.99 -0.10
N ARG A 33 -17.08 -4.06 0.15
CA ARG A 33 -17.60 -4.36 1.49
C ARG A 33 -16.50 -4.65 2.52
N GLN A 34 -15.41 -5.27 2.08
CA GLN A 34 -14.25 -5.54 2.92
C GLN A 34 -13.46 -4.26 3.16
N ARG A 35 -13.24 -3.44 2.13
CA ARG A 35 -12.61 -2.12 2.25
C ARG A 35 -13.38 -1.23 3.22
N GLN A 36 -14.70 -1.15 3.09
CA GLN A 36 -15.54 -0.37 4.00
C GLN A 36 -15.41 -0.85 5.45
N ALA A 37 -15.47 -2.16 5.69
CA ALA A 37 -15.30 -2.71 7.04
C ALA A 37 -13.94 -2.38 7.65
N LEU A 38 -12.88 -2.44 6.84
CA LEU A 38 -11.53 -2.10 7.27
C LEU A 38 -11.40 -0.61 7.60
N LEU A 39 -11.86 0.28 6.71
CA LEU A 39 -11.76 1.73 6.92
C LEU A 39 -12.56 2.18 8.15
N LEU A 40 -13.77 1.64 8.33
CA LEU A 40 -14.59 1.92 9.51
C LEU A 40 -13.91 1.46 10.80
N ALA A 41 -13.32 0.25 10.81
CA ALA A 41 -12.65 -0.27 12.00
C ALA A 41 -11.35 0.50 12.34
N GLU A 42 -10.51 0.80 11.34
CA GLU A 42 -9.16 1.34 11.58
C GLU A 42 -9.10 2.87 11.63
N LEU A 43 -10.01 3.59 10.95
CA LEU A 43 -10.01 5.06 10.96
C LEU A 43 -10.94 5.65 12.04
N HIS A 44 -11.95 4.89 12.45
CA HIS A 44 -12.94 5.33 13.45
C HIS A 44 -12.89 4.51 14.75
N ASP A 45 -11.91 3.61 14.89
CA ASP A 45 -11.70 2.77 16.08
C ASP A 45 -12.97 2.00 16.53
N LEU A 46 -13.86 1.65 15.59
CA LEU A 46 -15.12 1.00 15.92
C LEU A 46 -14.89 -0.39 16.54
N SER A 47 -15.58 -0.65 17.65
CA SER A 47 -15.68 -1.99 18.21
C SER A 47 -16.41 -2.94 17.25
N GLY A 48 -16.28 -4.26 17.48
CA GLY A 48 -16.95 -5.26 16.66
C GLY A 48 -18.49 -5.13 16.62
N LEU A 49 -19.10 -4.59 17.68
CA LEU A 49 -20.55 -4.34 17.76
C LEU A 49 -20.93 -3.07 16.98
N GLU A 50 -20.17 -1.99 17.12
CA GLU A 50 -20.41 -0.73 16.39
C GLU A 50 -20.20 -0.93 14.89
N LEU A 51 -19.18 -1.69 14.51
CA LEU A 51 -18.95 -2.08 13.12
C LEU A 51 -20.13 -2.89 12.55
N ALA A 52 -20.67 -3.81 13.35
CA ALA A 52 -21.82 -4.63 12.94
C ALA A 52 -23.07 -3.77 12.73
N ALA A 53 -23.33 -2.82 13.63
CA ALA A 53 -24.42 -1.86 13.48
C ALA A 53 -24.23 -0.95 12.25
N ALA A 54 -23.01 -0.44 12.03
CA ALA A 54 -22.70 0.43 10.89
C ALA A 54 -22.82 -0.28 9.53
N LEU A 55 -22.58 -1.59 9.48
CA LEU A 55 -22.63 -2.41 8.27
C LEU A 55 -23.94 -3.18 8.08
N ASP A 56 -24.89 -3.02 9.02
CA ASP A 56 -26.16 -3.75 9.08
C ASP A 56 -25.99 -5.28 8.96
N VAL A 57 -25.15 -5.84 9.84
CA VAL A 57 -24.88 -7.28 9.91
C VAL A 57 -24.83 -7.78 11.35
N SER A 58 -24.82 -9.10 11.53
CA SER A 58 -24.53 -9.68 12.84
C SER A 58 -23.09 -9.41 13.28
N HIS A 59 -22.86 -9.37 14.60
CA HIS A 59 -21.51 -9.23 15.17
C HIS A 59 -20.52 -10.28 14.65
N VAL A 60 -20.98 -11.52 14.49
CA VAL A 60 -20.17 -12.62 13.94
C VAL A 60 -19.79 -12.34 12.48
N ALA A 61 -20.74 -11.86 11.67
CA ALA A 61 -20.50 -11.51 10.27
C ALA A 61 -19.55 -10.32 10.14
N ALA A 62 -19.68 -9.29 10.99
CA ALA A 62 -18.75 -8.15 11.02
C ALA A 62 -17.31 -8.60 11.33
N ARG A 63 -17.12 -9.46 12.34
CA ARG A 63 -15.80 -10.02 12.66
C ARG A 63 -15.22 -10.84 11.51
N ALA A 64 -16.03 -11.71 10.90
CA ALA A 64 -15.59 -12.51 9.76
C ALA A 64 -15.20 -11.63 8.56
N LEU A 65 -15.99 -10.59 8.29
CA LEU A 65 -15.74 -9.62 7.22
C LEU A 65 -14.44 -8.85 7.47
N LEU A 66 -14.20 -8.36 8.69
CA LEU A 66 -12.98 -7.64 9.04
C LEU A 66 -11.74 -8.53 8.95
N THR A 67 -11.80 -9.78 9.39
CA THR A 67 -10.71 -10.74 9.23
C THR A 67 -10.37 -10.94 7.75
N ARG A 68 -11.39 -11.15 6.91
CA ARG A 68 -11.20 -11.28 5.45
C ARG A 68 -10.65 -10.00 4.84
N ALA A 69 -11.12 -8.84 5.25
CA ALA A 69 -10.63 -7.55 4.77
C ALA A 69 -9.14 -7.35 5.05
N ARG A 70 -8.69 -7.68 6.27
CA ARG A 70 -7.27 -7.62 6.65
C ARG A 70 -6.41 -8.60 5.85
N GLU A 71 -6.91 -9.81 5.60
CA GLU A 71 -6.24 -10.78 4.72
C GLU A 71 -6.14 -10.27 3.29
N SER A 72 -7.25 -9.77 2.72
CA SER A 72 -7.27 -9.19 1.37
C SER A 72 -6.33 -8.00 1.24
N LEU A 73 -6.24 -7.12 2.24
CA LEU A 73 -5.27 -6.03 2.24
C LEU A 73 -3.84 -6.55 2.25
N ARG A 74 -3.52 -7.52 3.13
CA ARG A 74 -2.16 -8.12 3.17
C ARG A 74 -1.76 -8.69 1.81
N GLN A 75 -2.66 -9.41 1.16
CA GLN A 75 -2.41 -9.96 -0.19
C GLN A 75 -2.26 -8.86 -1.24
N ALA A 76 -3.13 -7.84 -1.22
CA ALA A 76 -3.07 -6.73 -2.17
C ALA A 76 -1.77 -5.93 -2.04
N VAL A 77 -1.33 -5.63 -0.82
CA VAL A 77 -0.05 -4.93 -0.58
C VAL A 77 1.13 -5.78 -1.04
N ALA A 78 1.12 -7.09 -0.81
CA ALA A 78 2.18 -7.97 -1.29
C ALA A 78 2.29 -7.96 -2.83
N LEU A 79 1.15 -7.94 -3.52
CA LEU A 79 1.11 -7.83 -4.99
C LEU A 79 1.64 -6.49 -5.49
N GLU A 80 1.22 -5.37 -4.88
CA GLU A 80 1.69 -4.04 -5.30
C GLU A 80 3.20 -3.87 -5.07
N ARG A 81 3.74 -4.40 -3.95
CA ARG A 81 5.18 -4.38 -3.69
C ARG A 81 5.97 -5.23 -4.68
N ALA A 82 5.45 -6.40 -5.05
CA ALA A 82 6.08 -7.24 -6.08
C ALA A 82 6.11 -6.50 -7.43
N ALA A 83 4.99 -5.87 -7.81
CA ALA A 83 4.91 -5.09 -9.04
C ALA A 83 5.84 -3.86 -9.02
N GLY A 84 5.94 -3.15 -7.89
CA GLY A 84 6.87 -2.02 -7.71
C GLY A 84 8.33 -2.44 -7.88
N ALA A 85 8.74 -3.54 -7.26
CA ALA A 85 10.09 -4.08 -7.40
C ALA A 85 10.43 -4.46 -8.85
N GLU A 86 9.47 -5.00 -9.61
CA GLU A 86 9.64 -5.29 -11.04
C GLU A 86 9.80 -4.00 -11.87
N GLN A 87 9.03 -2.95 -11.55
CA GLN A 87 9.12 -1.65 -12.21
C GLN A 87 10.46 -0.95 -11.96
N ASP A 88 10.96 -1.02 -10.73
CA ASP A 88 12.27 -0.48 -10.36
C ASP A 88 13.40 -1.21 -11.09
N ALA A 89 13.33 -2.56 -11.15
CA ALA A 89 14.29 -3.37 -11.88
C ALA A 89 14.26 -3.10 -13.39
N ALA A 90 13.07 -2.89 -13.98
CA ALA A 90 12.94 -2.51 -15.38
C ALA A 90 13.53 -1.13 -15.66
N SER A 91 13.22 -0.14 -14.81
CA SER A 91 13.75 1.22 -14.92
C SER A 91 15.27 1.26 -14.79
N ALA A 92 15.84 0.44 -13.90
CA ALA A 92 17.29 0.30 -13.76
C ALA A 92 17.96 -0.31 -15.01
N ARG A 93 17.28 -1.26 -15.69
CA ARG A 93 17.77 -1.83 -16.97
C ARG A 93 17.75 -0.82 -18.11
N ASP A 94 16.67 -0.05 -18.24
CA ASP A 94 16.56 0.99 -19.28
C ASP A 94 17.56 2.13 -19.07
N ARG A 95 17.90 2.44 -17.81
CA ARG A 95 18.89 3.46 -17.45
C ARG A 95 20.33 2.96 -17.53
N ALA A 96 20.55 1.64 -17.59
CA ALA A 96 21.89 1.10 -17.75
C ALA A 96 22.43 1.52 -19.12
N PRO A 97 23.56 2.26 -19.19
CA PRO A 97 24.11 2.65 -20.47
C PRO A 97 24.45 1.39 -21.25
N ALA A 98 23.98 1.31 -22.50
CA ALA A 98 24.36 0.26 -23.44
C ALA A 98 25.89 0.10 -23.35
N ARG A 99 26.34 -1.02 -22.76
CA ARG A 99 27.76 -1.36 -22.75
C ARG A 99 28.15 -1.46 -24.22
N ARG A 100 28.74 -0.38 -24.76
CA ARG A 100 29.32 -0.40 -26.10
C ARG A 100 30.29 -1.57 -26.10
N PRO A 101 30.15 -2.54 -27.03
CA PRO A 101 31.22 -3.52 -27.20
C PRO A 101 32.48 -2.70 -27.49
N GLN A 102 33.44 -2.75 -26.56
CA GLN A 102 34.73 -2.12 -26.76
C GLN A 102 35.38 -2.91 -27.89
N ASP A 103 35.44 -2.28 -29.06
CA ASP A 103 36.14 -2.77 -30.23
C ASP A 103 37.62 -2.95 -29.89
N ARG A 104 38.03 -4.22 -29.90
CA ARG A 104 39.25 -4.78 -30.51
C ARG A 104 40.64 -4.30 -30.01
N PRO A 105 41.71 -5.10 -30.23
CA PRO A 105 42.25 -5.45 -31.56
C PRO A 105 41.98 -6.89 -32.03
#